data_AF-A0AA40EGN4-F1
#
_entry.id   AF-A0AA40EGN4-F1
#
_cell.length_a   1.000
_cell.length_b   1.000
_cell.length_c   1.000
_cell.angle_alpha   90.00
_cell.angle_beta   90.00
_cell.angle_gamma   90.00
#
_symmetry.space_group_name_H-M   'P 1'
#
loop_
_entity.id
_entity.type
_entity.pdbx_description
1 polymer ?
#
loop_
_entity_poly.entity_id
_entity_poly.type
_entity_poly.pdbx_seq_one_letter_code
_entity_poly.pdbx_strand_id
1 'polypeptide(L)'
;MFSRLGPLHTSLGVVPKKNEVFPDLIGVEKIPKQNHSGVLTQMPTLTPGNEAKLVLQHGGSLAGYTTFLSIIPELNVSVVALVNSIGLGDPAGWIHQLVLEAIIETKKPNDHVALAEEAALSHANSIAEIPTDLQKARKDIPLQRPLSDFTGLY
;
A
#
# COMPACT_ATOMS: atom_id res chain seq x y z
N MET A 1 -1.51 -0.57 8.02
CA MET A 1 -0.77 0.68 7.74
C MET A 1 -1.67 1.54 6.87
N PHE A 2 -2.08 2.71 7.34
CA PHE A 2 -3.11 3.54 6.71
C PHE A 2 -2.70 3.94 5.29
N SER A 3 -3.45 3.48 4.29
CA SER A 3 -3.56 4.21 3.03
C SER A 3 -4.21 5.56 3.35
N ARG A 4 -3.52 6.65 3.05
CA ARG A 4 -4.15 7.97 3.06
C ARG A 4 -5.26 7.95 2.02
N LEU A 5 -6.49 8.06 2.50
CA LEU A 5 -7.66 8.46 1.74
C LEU A 5 -7.37 9.80 1.04
N GLY A 6 -7.04 9.72 -0.25
CA GLY A 6 -7.46 10.74 -1.21
C GLY A 6 -8.98 10.64 -1.41
N PRO A 7 -9.62 11.67 -1.99
CA PRO A 7 -11.06 11.87 -1.88
C PRO A 7 -11.83 10.68 -2.46
N LEU A 8 -12.89 10.30 -1.74
CA LEU A 8 -13.90 9.32 -2.13
C LEU A 8 -14.34 9.54 -3.58
N HIS A 9 -13.82 8.73 -4.49
CA HIS A 9 -14.37 8.62 -5.83
C HIS A 9 -15.47 7.56 -5.80
N THR A 10 -16.59 7.90 -5.17
CA THR A 10 -17.88 7.28 -5.50
C THR A 10 -18.13 7.61 -6.97
N SER A 11 -17.95 6.64 -7.88
CA SER A 11 -18.23 6.85 -9.31
C SER A 11 -19.74 6.83 -9.56
N LEU A 12 -20.44 7.87 -9.13
CA LEU A 12 -21.64 8.36 -9.82
C LEU A 12 -21.14 9.36 -10.86
N GLY A 13 -20.90 8.88 -12.09
CA GLY A 13 -20.41 9.69 -13.18
C GLY A 13 -21.51 10.55 -13.82
N VAL A 14 -21.74 11.75 -13.29
CA VAL A 14 -22.11 12.90 -14.11
C VAL A 14 -20.82 13.68 -14.39
N VAL A 15 -20.48 13.85 -15.66
CA VAL A 15 -19.25 14.51 -16.12
C VAL A 15 -19.33 16.03 -15.88
N PRO A 16 -18.40 16.66 -15.12
CA PRO A 16 -18.34 18.12 -15.03
C PRO A 16 -17.49 18.74 -16.14
N LYS A 17 -17.90 19.93 -16.59
CA LYS A 17 -17.27 20.70 -17.69
C LYS A 17 -15.94 21.35 -17.27
N LYS A 18 -15.13 21.63 -18.29
CA LYS A 18 -13.67 21.82 -18.28
C LYS A 18 -13.03 23.00 -17.50
N ASN A 19 -13.76 23.88 -16.80
CA ASN A 19 -13.17 25.17 -16.33
C ASN A 19 -13.65 25.65 -14.93
N GLU A 20 -13.31 24.94 -13.85
CA GLU A 20 -13.38 25.54 -12.49
C GLU A 20 -12.10 25.28 -11.71
N VAL A 21 -11.40 26.37 -11.35
CA VAL A 21 -10.16 26.41 -10.58
C VAL A 21 -10.53 26.64 -9.12
N PHE A 22 -10.12 25.75 -8.21
CA PHE A 22 -10.22 25.98 -6.77
C PHE A 22 -8.89 26.54 -6.24
N PRO A 23 -8.92 27.58 -5.37
CA PRO A 23 -7.72 28.28 -4.92
C PRO A 23 -6.93 27.47 -3.89
N ASP A 24 -5.61 27.61 -3.95
CA ASP A 24 -4.60 26.94 -3.14
C ASP A 24 -4.81 27.16 -1.63
N LEU A 25 -5.12 26.09 -0.90
CA LEU A 25 -5.05 26.06 0.56
C LEU A 25 -3.68 25.54 0.99
N ILE A 26 -2.85 26.48 1.47
CA ILE A 26 -1.78 26.31 2.46
C ILE A 26 -0.73 25.23 2.10
N GLY A 27 0.30 25.65 1.36
CA GLY A 27 1.70 25.46 1.76
C GLY A 27 2.20 24.05 2.09
N VAL A 28 1.63 22.98 1.51
CA VAL A 28 2.32 21.69 1.45
C VAL A 28 3.17 21.71 0.19
N GLU A 29 4.43 22.12 0.33
CA GLU A 29 5.44 21.88 -0.69
C GLU A 29 5.34 20.40 -1.09
N LYS A 30 5.10 20.15 -2.38
CA LYS A 30 5.04 18.79 -2.93
C LYS A 30 6.38 18.14 -2.65
N ILE A 31 6.44 17.33 -1.58
CA ILE A 31 7.56 16.44 -1.35
C ILE A 31 7.71 15.62 -2.65
N PRO A 32 8.85 15.71 -3.34
CA PRO A 32 9.05 14.92 -4.55
C PRO A 32 8.80 13.46 -4.18
N LYS A 33 7.96 12.75 -4.95
CA LYS A 33 7.83 11.30 -4.85
C LYS A 33 9.18 10.72 -5.20
N GLN A 34 10.03 10.60 -4.21
CA GLN A 34 11.23 9.81 -4.35
C GLN A 34 10.81 8.35 -4.19
N ASN A 35 11.29 7.48 -5.09
CA ASN A 35 10.98 6.06 -5.13
C ASN A 35 11.66 5.27 -3.98
N HIS A 36 11.54 5.74 -2.73
CA HIS A 36 12.22 5.18 -1.55
C HIS A 36 11.33 4.26 -0.71
N SER A 37 10.04 4.18 -1.02
CA SER A 37 9.18 3.18 -0.41
C SER A 37 9.45 1.88 -1.14
N GLY A 38 9.89 0.81 -0.47
CA GLY A 38 10.02 -0.56 -0.99
C GLY A 38 8.68 -1.14 -1.49
N VAL A 39 8.11 -0.46 -2.47
CA VAL A 39 6.78 -0.51 -3.05
C VAL A 39 7.00 -0.31 -4.54
N LEU A 40 6.21 -1.00 -5.36
CA LEU A 40 6.28 -0.87 -6.81
C LEU A 40 6.06 0.57 -7.26
N THR A 41 6.71 0.95 -8.36
CA THR A 41 6.51 2.25 -9.00
C THR A 41 5.05 2.45 -9.42
N GLN A 42 4.39 1.36 -9.83
CA GLN A 42 2.98 1.33 -10.19
C GLN A 42 2.35 0.02 -9.70
N MET A 43 1.22 0.11 -9.00
CA MET A 43 0.45 -1.07 -8.62
C MET A 43 -0.32 -1.62 -9.84
N PRO A 44 -0.47 -2.96 -9.95
CA PRO A 44 -1.28 -3.56 -11.01
C PRO A 44 -2.75 -3.12 -10.88
N THR A 45 -3.40 -2.94 -12.02
CA THR A 45 -4.83 -2.67 -12.08
C THR A 45 -5.56 -3.98 -12.36
N LEU A 46 -6.47 -4.35 -11.46
CA LEU A 46 -7.41 -5.45 -11.67
C LEU A 46 -8.64 -4.93 -12.40
N THR A 47 -9.00 -5.56 -13.53
CA THR A 47 -10.18 -5.19 -14.31
C THR A 47 -11.12 -6.39 -14.41
N PRO A 48 -12.26 -6.38 -13.70
CA PRO A 48 -13.15 -7.53 -13.65
C PRO A 48 -13.68 -7.87 -15.05
N GLY A 49 -13.62 -9.14 -15.43
CA GLY A 49 -14.26 -9.69 -16.62
C GLY A 49 -15.70 -10.15 -16.39
N ASN A 50 -16.10 -10.28 -15.12
CA ASN A 50 -17.41 -10.69 -14.67
C ASN A 50 -18.16 -9.57 -13.91
N GLU A 51 -19.15 -9.94 -13.10
CA GLU A 51 -20.03 -9.03 -12.36
C GLU A 51 -19.46 -8.50 -11.03
N ALA A 52 -18.20 -8.79 -10.71
CA ALA A 52 -17.50 -8.24 -9.54
C ALA A 52 -17.31 -6.73 -9.65
N LYS A 53 -18.26 -5.95 -9.11
CA LYS A 53 -18.25 -4.48 -9.14
C LYS A 53 -17.63 -3.88 -7.89
N LEU A 54 -17.68 -4.58 -6.76
CA LEU A 54 -17.17 -4.12 -5.48
C LEU A 54 -16.26 -5.18 -4.85
N VAL A 55 -15.08 -4.75 -4.41
CA VAL A 55 -14.18 -5.56 -3.58
C VAL A 55 -13.93 -4.81 -2.29
N LEU A 56 -14.38 -5.36 -1.16
CA LEU A 56 -14.07 -4.86 0.17
C LEU A 56 -12.80 -5.58 0.66
N GLN A 57 -11.73 -4.84 0.96
CA GLN A 57 -10.45 -5.44 1.31
C GLN A 57 -9.89 -4.92 2.64
N HIS A 58 -9.21 -5.79 3.38
CA HIS A 58 -8.46 -5.40 4.56
C HIS A 58 -7.15 -6.20 4.66
N GLY A 59 -6.04 -5.49 4.88
CA GLY A 59 -4.73 -6.08 5.13
C GLY A 59 -4.33 -5.93 6.60
N GLY A 60 -3.73 -6.98 7.15
CA GLY A 60 -3.22 -7.05 8.52
C GLY A 60 -1.76 -7.46 8.54
N SER A 61 -1.00 -6.89 9.47
CA SER A 61 0.41 -7.21 9.66
C SER A 61 0.73 -7.21 11.15
N LEU A 62 1.31 -8.31 11.61
CA LEU A 62 1.83 -8.52 12.95
C LEU A 62 3.23 -9.15 12.83
N ALA A 63 4.06 -9.03 13.87
CA ALA A 63 5.34 -9.72 13.91
C ALA A 63 5.18 -11.23 13.60
N GLY A 64 5.78 -11.66 12.48
CA GLY A 64 5.72 -13.05 12.03
C GLY A 64 4.45 -13.44 11.26
N TYR A 65 3.49 -12.54 11.02
CA TYR A 65 2.25 -12.85 10.29
C TYR A 65 1.78 -11.71 9.40
N THR A 66 1.42 -12.02 8.17
CA THR A 66 0.71 -11.09 7.27
C THR A 66 -0.57 -11.73 6.75
N THR A 67 -1.62 -10.93 6.68
CA THR A 67 -2.97 -11.39 6.35
C THR A 67 -3.63 -10.45 5.36
N PHE A 68 -4.36 -11.00 4.39
CA PHE A 68 -5.23 -10.23 3.52
C PHE A 68 -6.60 -10.88 3.45
N LEU A 69 -7.64 -10.07 3.53
CA LEU A 69 -9.04 -10.45 3.39
C LEU A 69 -9.65 -9.66 2.23
N SER A 70 -10.49 -10.32 1.45
CA SER A 70 -11.40 -9.66 0.52
C SER A 70 -12.76 -10.30 0.47
N ILE A 71 -13.77 -9.48 0.27
CA ILE A 71 -15.17 -9.88 0.10
C ILE A 71 -15.65 -9.28 -1.22
N ILE A 72 -16.26 -10.13 -2.06
CA ILE A 72 -16.85 -9.76 -3.34
C ILE A 72 -18.34 -10.11 -3.25
N PRO A 73 -19.20 -9.15 -2.83
CA PRO A 73 -20.60 -9.41 -2.56
C PRO A 73 -21.36 -9.97 -3.78
N GLU A 74 -21.09 -9.45 -4.97
CA GLU A 74 -21.78 -9.84 -6.20
C GLU A 74 -21.54 -11.32 -6.57
N LEU A 75 -20.37 -11.85 -6.23
CA LEU A 75 -20.01 -13.24 -6.49
C LEU A 75 -20.32 -14.17 -5.30
N ASN A 76 -20.73 -13.63 -4.15
CA ASN A 76 -20.81 -14.36 -2.88
C ASN A 76 -19.48 -15.08 -2.53
N VAL A 77 -18.34 -14.44 -2.81
CA VAL A 77 -17.00 -14.99 -2.58
C VAL A 77 -16.25 -14.17 -1.56
N SER A 78 -15.46 -14.84 -0.73
CA SER A 78 -14.45 -14.20 0.13
C SER A 78 -13.11 -14.92 -0.03
N VAL A 79 -12.03 -14.13 -0.04
CA VAL A 79 -10.65 -14.60 -0.19
C VAL A 79 -9.88 -14.21 1.05
N VAL A 80 -9.15 -15.17 1.61
CA VAL A 80 -8.24 -14.92 2.75
C VAL A 80 -6.88 -15.52 2.43
N ALA A 81 -5.85 -14.70 2.48
CA ALA A 81 -4.45 -15.14 2.41
C ALA A 81 -3.79 -14.91 3.77
N LEU A 82 -3.17 -15.96 4.33
CA LEU A 82 -2.45 -15.92 5.60
C LEU A 82 -1.04 -16.44 5.37
N VAL A 83 -0.04 -15.65 5.74
CA VAL A 83 1.37 -16.04 5.64
C VAL A 83 1.99 -15.96 7.04
N ASN A 84 2.68 -17.03 7.44
CA ASN A 84 3.33 -17.19 8.74
C ASN A 84 4.77 -16.64 8.75
N SER A 85 5.00 -15.57 7.99
CA SER A 85 6.25 -14.83 8.00
C SER A 85 6.01 -13.39 7.55
N ILE A 86 6.93 -12.50 7.92
CA ILE A 86 7.06 -11.20 7.25
C ILE A 86 8.06 -11.41 6.12
N GLY A 87 7.54 -11.77 4.94
CA GLY A 87 8.36 -11.91 3.75
C GLY A 87 8.72 -10.56 3.11
N LEU A 88 9.83 -10.53 2.38
CA LEU A 88 10.21 -9.38 1.57
C LEU A 88 9.13 -9.09 0.53
N GLY A 89 8.76 -7.82 0.38
CA GLY A 89 7.86 -7.39 -0.69
C GLY A 89 6.37 -7.76 -0.51
N ASP A 90 5.91 -8.14 0.69
CA ASP A 90 4.49 -8.50 0.97
C ASP A 90 3.93 -9.72 0.20
N PRO A 91 4.41 -10.94 0.47
CA PRO A 91 3.94 -12.15 -0.23
C PRO A 91 2.44 -12.43 -0.05
N ALA A 92 1.88 -12.12 1.12
CA ALA A 92 0.46 -12.32 1.39
C ALA A 92 -0.39 -11.46 0.46
N GLY A 93 0.00 -10.19 0.24
CA GLY A 93 -0.64 -9.30 -0.71
C GLY A 93 -0.58 -9.83 -2.14
N TRP A 94 0.56 -10.34 -2.60
CA TRP A 94 0.72 -10.86 -3.96
C TRP A 94 -0.09 -12.13 -4.23
N ILE A 95 -0.04 -13.10 -3.31
CA ILE A 95 -0.85 -14.32 -3.38
C ILE A 95 -2.33 -13.95 -3.43
N HIS A 96 -2.74 -13.02 -2.57
CA HIS A 96 -4.11 -12.55 -2.50
C HIS A 96 -4.58 -11.89 -3.80
N GLN A 97 -3.76 -11.01 -4.39
CA GLN A 97 -4.05 -10.36 -5.67
C GLN A 97 -4.16 -11.36 -6.82
N LEU A 98 -3.25 -12.35 -6.90
CA LEU A 98 -3.30 -13.41 -7.91
C LEU A 98 -4.61 -14.22 -7.83
N VAL A 99 -5.00 -14.63 -6.62
CA VAL A 99 -6.25 -15.37 -6.41
C VAL A 99 -7.46 -14.51 -6.74
N LEU A 100 -7.45 -13.23 -6.33
CA LEU A 100 -8.52 -12.29 -6.62
C LEU A 100 -8.67 -12.07 -8.14
N GLU A 101 -7.56 -11.90 -8.87
CA GLU A 101 -7.55 -11.70 -10.32
C GLU A 101 -8.18 -12.89 -11.06
N ALA A 102 -7.90 -14.11 -10.61
CA ALA A 102 -8.50 -15.31 -11.15
C ALA A 102 -10.02 -15.36 -10.90
N ILE A 103 -10.49 -14.96 -9.70
CA ILE A 103 -11.91 -14.98 -9.34
C ILE A 103 -12.73 -13.95 -10.12
N ILE A 104 -12.17 -12.77 -10.38
CA ILE A 104 -12.86 -11.72 -11.16
C ILE A 104 -12.75 -11.93 -12.68
N GLU A 105 -12.08 -13.00 -13.11
CA GLU A 105 -11.91 -13.41 -14.51
C GLU A 105 -11.36 -12.28 -15.40
N THR A 106 -10.32 -11.59 -14.91
CA THR A 106 -9.68 -10.48 -15.65
C THR A 106 -9.26 -10.93 -17.06
N LYS A 107 -9.66 -10.17 -18.08
CA LYS A 107 -9.35 -10.48 -19.49
C LYS A 107 -7.87 -10.36 -19.86
N LYS A 108 -7.12 -9.56 -19.10
CA LYS A 108 -5.68 -9.32 -19.28
C LYS A 108 -4.98 -9.48 -17.93
N PRO A 109 -4.65 -10.72 -17.52
CA PRO A 109 -4.05 -10.97 -16.22
C PRO A 109 -2.68 -10.32 -16.09
N ASN A 110 -2.34 -9.91 -14.87
CA ASN A 110 -1.05 -9.33 -14.53
C ASN A 110 -0.02 -10.44 -14.23
N ASP A 111 1.26 -10.16 -14.49
CA ASP A 111 2.33 -11.06 -14.07
C ASP A 111 2.67 -10.83 -12.59
N HIS A 112 1.86 -11.44 -11.72
CA HIS A 112 2.01 -11.30 -10.27
C HIS A 112 3.34 -11.83 -9.73
N VAL A 113 4.00 -12.75 -10.44
CA VAL A 113 5.31 -13.29 -10.03
C VAL A 113 6.39 -12.23 -10.26
N ALA A 114 6.44 -11.66 -11.47
CA ALA A 114 7.40 -10.60 -11.78
C ALA A 114 7.22 -9.37 -10.85
N LEU A 115 5.97 -9.00 -10.57
CA LEU A 115 5.65 -7.91 -9.65
C LEU A 115 6.09 -8.21 -8.21
N ALA A 116 5.92 -9.45 -7.75
CA ALA A 116 6.38 -9.87 -6.43
C ALA A 116 7.90 -9.86 -6.31
N GLU A 117 8.61 -10.30 -7.36
CA GLU A 117 10.08 -10.25 -7.43
C GLU A 117 10.61 -8.82 -7.43
N GLU A 118 10.00 -7.92 -8.22
CA GLU A 118 10.33 -6.50 -8.22
C GLU A 118 10.10 -5.88 -6.83
N ALA A 119 8.96 -6.18 -6.20
CA ALA A 119 8.64 -5.68 -4.87
C ALA A 119 9.63 -6.19 -3.81
N ALA A 120 10.03 -7.46 -3.87
CA ALA A 120 11.02 -8.03 -2.97
C ALA A 120 12.40 -7.37 -3.13
N LEU A 121 12.85 -7.17 -4.37
CA LEU A 121 14.10 -6.48 -4.68
C LEU A 121 14.08 -5.01 -4.22
N SER A 122 13.01 -4.29 -4.54
CA SER A 122 12.80 -2.91 -4.12
C SER A 122 12.81 -2.79 -2.59
N HIS A 123 12.12 -3.70 -1.90
CA HIS A 123 12.11 -3.74 -0.44
C HIS A 123 13.52 -3.98 0.13
N ALA A 124 14.24 -4.97 -0.38
CA ALA A 124 15.61 -5.27 0.06
C ALA A 124 16.55 -4.07 -0.13
N ASN A 125 16.46 -3.38 -1.28
CA ASN A 125 17.25 -2.19 -1.56
C ASN A 125 16.90 -1.03 -0.63
N SER A 126 15.61 -0.84 -0.32
CA SER A 126 15.17 0.26 0.55
C SER A 126 15.77 0.17 1.96
N ILE A 127 16.01 -1.05 2.48
CA ILE A 127 16.64 -1.23 3.80
C ILE A 127 18.04 -0.61 3.87
N ALA A 128 18.81 -0.66 2.79
CA ALA A 128 20.14 -0.06 2.73
C ALA A 128 20.10 1.48 2.73
N GLU A 129 18.99 2.08 2.27
CA GLU A 129 18.81 3.53 2.18
C GLU A 129 18.33 4.13 3.51
N ILE A 130 17.62 3.35 4.34
CA ILE A 130 17.05 3.81 5.64
C ILE A 130 18.06 4.58 6.50
N PRO A 131 19.30 4.12 6.76
CA PRO A 131 20.24 4.85 7.60
C PRO A 131 20.58 6.24 7.04
N THR A 132 20.74 6.33 5.72
CA THR A 132 21.05 7.58 5.02
C THR A 132 19.87 8.54 5.12
N ASP A 133 18.65 8.05 4.91
CA ASP A 133 17.44 8.86 4.99
C ASP A 133 17.15 9.32 6.42
N LEU A 134 17.38 8.46 7.42
CA LEU A 134 17.30 8.82 8.83
C LEU A 134 18.30 9.91 9.20
N GLN A 135 19.53 9.85 8.67
CA GLN A 135 20.52 10.89 8.88
C GLN A 135 20.13 12.22 8.23
N LYS A 136 19.64 12.21 6.99
CA LYS A 136 19.16 13.42 6.29
C LYS A 136 17.93 14.03 6.98
N ALA A 137 17.00 13.20 7.43
CA ALA A 137 15.78 13.63 8.09
C ALA A 137 16.00 14.13 9.53
N ARG A 138 17.21 13.89 10.08
CA ARG A 138 17.61 14.39 11.39
C ARG A 138 17.69 15.91 11.34
N LYS A 139 16.67 16.57 11.88
CA LYS A 139 16.68 18.02 12.17
C LYS A 139 17.57 18.31 13.38
N ASP A 140 17.97 19.57 13.56
CA ASP A 140 18.76 20.10 14.69
C ASP A 140 18.01 20.08 16.04
N ILE A 141 17.31 18.97 16.33
CA ILE A 141 16.70 18.70 17.62
C ILE A 141 17.83 18.33 18.57
N PRO A 142 17.92 18.92 19.78
CA PRO A 142 18.98 18.60 20.73
C PRO A 142 19.04 17.09 20.94
N LEU A 143 20.24 16.56 20.70
CA LEU A 143 20.56 15.15 20.87
C LEU A 143 20.25 14.76 22.31
N GLN A 144 19.38 13.76 22.46
CA GLN A 144 19.21 12.97 23.68
C GLN A 144 18.37 13.66 24.76
N ARG A 145 17.17 13.10 25.00
CA ARG A 145 16.56 13.21 26.32
C ARG A 145 17.49 12.55 27.33
N PRO A 146 17.71 13.14 28.52
CA PRO A 146 18.56 12.53 29.53
C PRO A 146 18.05 11.13 29.89
N LEU A 147 18.97 10.20 30.17
CA LEU A 147 18.66 8.79 30.46
C LEU A 147 17.61 8.65 31.58
N SER A 148 17.59 9.58 32.54
CA SER A 148 16.60 9.67 33.60
C SER A 148 15.16 9.69 33.11
N ASP A 149 14.89 10.28 31.93
CA ASP A 149 13.54 10.38 31.35
C ASP A 149 13.00 9.01 30.91
N PHE A 150 13.86 7.99 30.81
CA PHE A 150 13.50 6.62 30.43
C PHE A 150 13.46 5.64 31.61
N THR A 151 13.60 6.15 32.83
CA THR A 151 13.48 5.36 34.07
C THR A 151 12.09 5.52 34.68
N GLY A 152 11.51 4.44 35.22
CA GLY A 152 10.17 4.43 35.80
C GLY A 152 9.56 3.01 35.79
N LEU A 153 8.44 2.83 36.51
CA LEU A 153 7.60 1.63 36.41
C LEU A 153 6.52 1.91 35.36
N TYR A 154 6.52 1.14 34.27
CA TYR A 154 5.53 1.16 33.20
C TYR A 154 4.47 0.07 33.42
#